data_AF-A0A1M6Z8F4-F1
#
_entry.id   AF-A0A1M6Z8F4-F1
#
_cell.length_a   1.000
_cell.length_b   1.000
_cell.length_c   1.000
_cell.angle_alpha   90.00
_cell.angle_beta   90.00
_cell.angle_gamma   90.00
#
_symmetry.space_group_name_H-M   'P 1'
#
loop_
_entity.id
_entity.type
_entity.pdbx_description
1 polymer ?
#
loop_
_entity_poly.entity_id
_entity_poly.type
_entity_poly.pdbx_seq_one_letter_code
_entity_poly.pdbx_strand_id
1 'polypeptide(L)'
;MNAEISTWLASEQDYETGVALYEQHGASGLIKRLLAASCTSYSREVLARELGKLVAGTPAPPSHTHPPQAPAATTPDVVQQLRDARRPLLSEREYLHARLELLTEAERGEAALRILDLGDKLQESYAAEAYYAQHGTLPEPPPVAAPEPALEQLTTRPDIQYRLKLLRTQRSKLQDRPDRAADLAQVLANIDLLESKLSQ
;
A
#
# COMPACT_ATOMS: atom_id res chain seq x y z
N MET A 1 -35.08 -25.95 -13.28
CA MET A 1 -33.75 -25.88 -12.65
C MET A 1 -32.91 -24.75 -13.25
N ASN A 2 -32.46 -24.82 -14.50
CA ASN A 2 -31.69 -23.70 -15.10
C ASN A 2 -32.50 -22.39 -15.26
N ALA A 3 -33.83 -22.48 -15.38
CA ALA A 3 -34.68 -21.31 -15.55
C ALA A 3 -34.63 -20.33 -14.35
N GLU A 4 -34.64 -20.83 -13.11
CA GLU A 4 -34.62 -19.99 -11.90
C GLU A 4 -33.29 -19.25 -11.75
N ILE A 5 -32.17 -19.93 -12.02
CA ILE A 5 -30.84 -19.32 -11.98
C ILE A 5 -30.68 -18.28 -13.11
N SER A 6 -31.17 -18.56 -14.31
CA SER A 6 -31.17 -17.58 -15.41
C SER A 6 -32.00 -16.34 -15.10
N THR A 7 -33.18 -16.51 -14.50
CA THR A 7 -34.03 -15.39 -14.07
C THR A 7 -33.33 -14.56 -12.99
N TRP A 8 -32.69 -15.21 -12.03
CA TRP A 8 -31.92 -14.50 -11.00
C TRP A 8 -30.73 -13.73 -11.59
N LEU A 9 -29.98 -14.31 -12.53
CA LEU A 9 -28.86 -13.64 -13.20
C LEU A 9 -29.28 -12.40 -13.99
N ALA A 10 -30.51 -12.38 -14.52
CA ALA A 10 -31.09 -11.25 -15.24
C ALA A 10 -31.78 -10.20 -14.32
N SER A 11 -31.90 -10.48 -13.02
CA SER A 11 -32.52 -9.60 -12.03
C SER A 11 -31.49 -8.66 -11.40
N GLU A 12 -31.88 -7.95 -10.32
CA GLU A 12 -30.97 -7.17 -9.48
C GLU A 12 -29.97 -8.02 -8.65
N GLN A 13 -30.03 -9.36 -8.79
CA GLN A 13 -29.11 -10.31 -8.16
C GLN A 13 -29.08 -10.19 -6.63
N ASP A 14 -30.26 -10.29 -6.01
CA ASP A 14 -30.38 -10.35 -4.56
C ASP A 14 -29.51 -11.48 -3.99
N TYR A 15 -28.68 -11.14 -3.00
CA TYR A 15 -27.61 -12.01 -2.54
C TYR A 15 -28.14 -13.23 -1.79
N GLU A 16 -29.11 -13.04 -0.89
CA GLU A 16 -29.68 -14.14 -0.10
C GLU A 16 -30.35 -15.17 -1.02
N THR A 17 -31.12 -14.69 -2.00
CA THR A 17 -31.75 -15.52 -3.01
C THR A 17 -30.71 -16.30 -3.83
N GLY A 18 -29.62 -15.65 -4.24
CA GLY A 18 -28.56 -16.30 -5.00
C GLY A 18 -27.81 -17.36 -4.17
N VAL A 19 -27.52 -17.08 -2.90
CA VAL A 19 -26.87 -18.06 -2.00
C VAL A 19 -27.74 -19.29 -1.81
N ALA A 20 -29.06 -19.12 -1.64
CA ALA A 20 -30.00 -20.24 -1.55
C ALA A 20 -29.99 -21.09 -2.83
N LEU A 21 -30.01 -20.46 -4.01
CA LEU A 21 -29.89 -21.15 -5.30
C LEU A 21 -28.57 -21.91 -5.43
N TYR A 22 -27.46 -21.34 -4.97
CA TYR A 22 -26.16 -22.00 -5.01
C TYR A 22 -26.02 -23.11 -3.96
N GLU A 23 -26.66 -22.98 -2.80
CA GLU A 23 -26.69 -24.05 -1.79
C GLU A 23 -27.41 -25.28 -2.33
N GLN A 24 -28.50 -25.07 -3.08
CA GLN A 24 -29.30 -26.13 -3.68
C GLN A 24 -28.63 -26.79 -4.90
N HIS A 25 -27.86 -26.05 -5.69
CA HIS A 25 -27.36 -26.51 -6.99
C HIS A 25 -25.83 -26.56 -7.14
N GLY A 26 -25.09 -25.94 -6.23
CA GLY A 26 -23.63 -25.84 -6.26
C GLY A 26 -22.92 -27.09 -5.77
N ALA A 27 -21.85 -27.47 -6.46
CA ALA A 27 -21.05 -28.65 -6.11
C ALA A 27 -19.93 -28.37 -5.09
N SER A 28 -19.46 -27.12 -4.98
CA SER A 28 -18.28 -26.78 -4.18
C SER A 28 -18.62 -26.42 -2.74
N GLY A 29 -18.32 -27.29 -1.78
CA GLY A 29 -18.48 -27.04 -0.35
C GLY A 29 -17.57 -25.93 0.21
N LEU A 30 -16.50 -25.55 -0.52
CA LEU A 30 -15.69 -24.39 -0.17
C LEU A 30 -16.41 -23.09 -0.52
N ILE A 31 -16.99 -23.00 -1.71
CA ILE A 31 -17.75 -21.81 -2.15
C ILE A 31 -18.97 -21.62 -1.26
N LYS A 32 -19.67 -22.70 -0.90
CA LYS A 32 -20.80 -22.65 0.05
C LYS A 32 -20.40 -22.00 1.39
N ARG A 33 -19.27 -22.43 1.97
CA ARG A 33 -18.73 -21.83 3.20
C ARG A 33 -18.31 -20.37 3.02
N LEU A 34 -17.69 -20.04 1.90
CA LEU A 34 -17.29 -18.67 1.56
C LEU A 34 -18.51 -17.73 1.49
N LEU A 35 -19.57 -18.18 0.82
CA LEU A 35 -20.81 -17.42 0.64
C LEU A 35 -21.60 -17.28 1.95
N ALA A 36 -21.61 -18.31 2.79
CA ALA A 36 -22.27 -18.26 4.10
C ALA A 36 -21.57 -17.29 5.08
N ALA A 37 -20.26 -17.08 4.93
CA ALA A 37 -19.47 -16.32 5.89
C ALA A 37 -19.57 -14.79 5.72
N SER A 38 -19.78 -14.28 4.50
CA SER A 38 -19.82 -12.82 4.29
C SER A 38 -20.51 -12.39 2.99
N CYS A 39 -21.31 -11.31 3.07
CA CYS A 39 -21.82 -10.58 1.91
C CYS A 39 -20.90 -9.41 1.57
N THR A 40 -19.93 -9.63 0.68
CA THR A 40 -19.00 -8.62 0.17
C THR A 40 -19.19 -8.47 -1.35
N SER A 41 -18.65 -7.41 -1.95
CA SER A 41 -18.65 -7.26 -3.43
C SER A 41 -17.99 -8.47 -4.10
N TYR A 42 -16.88 -8.94 -3.55
CA TYR A 42 -16.18 -10.14 -4.00
C TYR A 42 -17.07 -11.39 -3.93
N SER A 43 -17.77 -11.63 -2.81
CA SER A 43 -18.61 -12.82 -2.70
C SER A 43 -19.84 -12.77 -3.62
N ARG A 44 -20.35 -11.58 -3.96
CA ARG A 44 -21.37 -11.38 -5.00
C ARG A 44 -20.88 -11.74 -6.39
N GLU A 45 -19.68 -11.28 -6.77
CA GLU A 45 -19.07 -11.63 -8.06
C GLU A 45 -18.81 -13.13 -8.19
N VAL A 46 -18.30 -13.76 -7.13
CA VAL A 46 -18.08 -15.20 -7.08
C VAL A 46 -19.41 -15.96 -7.23
N LEU A 47 -20.45 -15.53 -6.51
CA LEU A 47 -21.77 -16.14 -6.59
C LEU A 47 -22.35 -16.11 -8.01
N ALA A 48 -22.35 -14.93 -8.65
CA ALA A 48 -22.86 -14.76 -10.01
C ALA A 48 -22.07 -15.60 -11.02
N ARG A 49 -20.74 -15.64 -10.89
CA ARG A 49 -19.88 -16.45 -11.75
C ARG A 49 -20.18 -17.94 -11.63
N GLU A 50 -20.29 -18.45 -10.40
CA GLU A 50 -20.51 -19.89 -10.20
C GLU A 50 -21.93 -20.32 -10.59
N LEU A 51 -22.96 -19.51 -10.32
CA LEU A 51 -24.32 -19.74 -10.82
C LEU A 51 -24.38 -19.69 -12.36
N GLY A 52 -23.62 -18.79 -13.00
CA GLY A 52 -23.49 -18.72 -14.46
C GLY A 52 -22.93 -20.01 -15.06
N LYS A 53 -21.96 -20.66 -14.40
CA LYS A 53 -21.41 -21.96 -14.84
C LYS A 53 -22.46 -23.07 -14.82
N LEU A 54 -23.37 -23.05 -13.83
CA LEU A 54 -24.44 -24.06 -13.72
C LEU A 54 -25.47 -23.92 -14.84
N VAL A 55 -25.79 -22.69 -15.25
CA VAL A 55 -26.72 -22.42 -16.38
C VAL A 55 -26.07 -22.73 -17.73
N ALA A 56 -24.80 -22.37 -17.90
CA ALA A 56 -24.06 -22.61 -19.13
C ALA A 56 -23.85 -24.08 -19.45
N GLY A 57 -24.22 -25.00 -18.54
CA GLY A 57 -24.25 -26.44 -18.76
C GLY A 57 -22.90 -26.95 -19.26
N THR A 58 -21.94 -27.10 -18.35
CA THR A 58 -20.58 -27.65 -18.59
C THR A 58 -20.16 -27.63 -20.07
N PRO A 59 -19.66 -26.50 -20.60
CA PRO A 59 -18.79 -26.60 -21.76
C PRO A 59 -17.60 -27.46 -21.32
N ALA A 60 -17.28 -28.46 -22.14
CA ALA A 60 -16.05 -29.24 -22.02
C ALA A 60 -14.86 -28.32 -21.68
N PRO A 61 -13.90 -28.78 -20.86
CA PRO A 61 -12.75 -27.97 -20.48
C PRO A 61 -12.18 -27.31 -21.74
N PRO A 62 -11.97 -25.99 -21.78
CA PRO A 62 -11.37 -25.37 -22.94
C PRO A 62 -10.00 -26.00 -23.13
N SER A 63 -9.87 -26.86 -24.13
CA SER A 63 -8.59 -27.06 -24.80
C SER A 63 -8.23 -25.69 -25.33
N HIS A 64 -7.39 -24.97 -24.59
CA HIS A 64 -6.69 -23.81 -25.10
C HIS A 64 -5.79 -24.30 -26.23
N THR A 65 -6.34 -24.50 -27.44
CA THR A 65 -5.58 -24.33 -28.66
C THR A 65 -5.25 -22.85 -28.74
N HIS A 66 -4.16 -22.49 -28.06
CA HIS A 66 -3.47 -21.25 -28.27
C HIS A 66 -3.28 -21.07 -29.79
N PRO A 67 -3.76 -19.98 -30.42
CA PRO A 67 -3.17 -19.58 -31.69
C PRO A 67 -1.66 -19.46 -31.47
N PRO A 68 -0.80 -19.81 -32.45
CA PRO A 68 0.64 -19.69 -32.32
C PRO A 68 0.96 -18.24 -31.99
N GLN A 69 1.16 -17.99 -30.71
CA GLN A 69 1.48 -16.69 -30.17
C GLN A 69 2.90 -16.45 -30.66
N ALA A 70 3.04 -15.49 -31.58
CA ALA A 70 4.34 -14.92 -31.89
C ALA A 70 5.07 -14.67 -30.56
N PRO A 71 6.37 -15.00 -30.43
CA PRO A 71 7.09 -14.93 -29.18
C PRO A 71 6.97 -13.50 -28.65
N ALA A 72 6.05 -13.29 -27.70
CA ALA A 72 5.90 -12.05 -27.00
C ALA A 72 7.19 -11.90 -26.21
N ALA A 73 8.02 -10.96 -26.65
CA ALA A 73 9.23 -10.58 -25.95
C ALA A 73 8.88 -10.47 -24.46
N THR A 74 9.54 -11.31 -23.66
CA THR A 74 9.39 -11.47 -22.21
C THR A 74 9.79 -10.18 -21.51
N THR A 75 8.96 -9.16 -21.66
CA THR A 75 8.94 -8.03 -20.75
C THR A 75 8.30 -8.55 -19.47
N PRO A 76 9.02 -8.54 -18.34
CA PRO A 76 8.43 -8.95 -17.08
C PRO A 76 7.18 -8.10 -16.84
N ASP A 77 6.08 -8.76 -16.52
CA ASP A 77 4.83 -8.10 -16.19
C ASP A 77 5.10 -7.17 -14.99
N VAL A 78 5.04 -5.86 -15.25
CA VAL A 78 5.32 -4.80 -14.28
C VAL A 78 4.45 -4.98 -13.02
N VAL A 79 3.22 -5.46 -13.20
CA VAL A 79 2.31 -5.77 -12.08
C VAL A 79 2.84 -6.93 -11.24
N GLN A 80 3.39 -7.97 -11.90
CA GLN A 80 3.99 -9.09 -11.19
C GLN A 80 5.22 -8.65 -10.39
N GLN A 81 6.05 -7.76 -10.94
CA GLN A 81 7.19 -7.20 -10.20
C GLN A 81 6.75 -6.45 -8.93
N LEU A 82 5.68 -5.65 -9.01
CA LEU A 82 5.11 -4.97 -7.84
C LEU A 82 4.59 -5.97 -6.80
N ARG A 83 3.99 -7.09 -7.23
CA ARG A 83 3.51 -8.16 -6.33
C ARG A 83 4.67 -8.87 -5.64
N ASP A 84 5.70 -9.20 -6.40
CA ASP A 84 6.88 -9.88 -5.87
C ASP A 84 7.63 -8.99 -4.88
N ALA A 85 7.71 -7.68 -5.15
CA ALA A 85 8.31 -6.71 -4.23
C ALA A 85 7.53 -6.53 -2.91
N ARG A 86 6.21 -6.76 -2.90
CA ARG A 86 5.38 -6.64 -1.68
C ARG A 86 5.57 -7.78 -0.69
N ARG A 87 5.86 -9.00 -1.18
CA ARG A 87 6.00 -10.20 -0.32
C ARG A 87 7.01 -10.02 0.82
N PRO A 88 8.27 -9.57 0.58
CA PRO A 88 9.22 -9.37 1.67
C PRO A 88 8.78 -8.27 2.65
N LEU A 89 8.14 -7.20 2.17
CA LEU A 89 7.64 -6.11 3.02
C LEU A 89 6.53 -6.58 3.97
N LEU A 90 5.58 -7.39 3.47
CA LEU A 90 4.52 -8.00 4.28
C LEU A 90 5.11 -8.94 5.33
N SER A 91 6.03 -9.82 4.92
CA SER A 91 6.71 -10.76 5.82
C SER A 91 7.47 -10.04 6.94
N GLU A 92 8.23 -8.99 6.60
CA GLU A 92 8.96 -8.18 7.59
C GLU A 92 8.00 -7.50 8.57
N ARG A 93 6.90 -6.92 8.06
CA ARG A 93 5.89 -6.25 8.90
C ARG A 93 5.21 -7.23 9.87
N GLU A 94 4.77 -8.39 9.38
CA GLU A 94 4.16 -9.45 10.22
C GLU A 94 5.14 -9.95 11.28
N TYR A 95 6.40 -10.18 10.89
CA TYR A 95 7.46 -10.57 11.80
C TYR A 95 7.69 -9.54 12.93
N LEU A 96 7.77 -8.26 12.58
CA LEU A 96 7.96 -7.20 13.57
C LEU A 96 6.77 -7.10 14.52
N HIS A 97 5.53 -7.16 13.99
CA HIS A 97 4.32 -7.17 14.82
C HIS A 97 4.34 -8.30 15.85
N ALA A 98 4.70 -9.52 15.44
CA ALA A 98 4.78 -10.67 16.32
C ALA A 98 5.88 -10.53 17.41
N ARG A 99 6.91 -9.71 17.18
CA ARG A 99 8.01 -9.50 18.13
C ARG A 99 7.82 -8.34 19.09
N LEU A 100 6.90 -7.40 18.82
CA LEU A 100 6.78 -6.14 19.60
C LEU A 100 6.71 -6.36 21.11
N GLU A 101 6.01 -7.40 21.57
CA GLU A 101 5.84 -7.71 22.99
C GLU A 101 7.12 -8.22 23.67
N LEU A 102 8.04 -8.79 22.88
CA LEU A 102 9.30 -9.38 23.35
C LEU A 102 10.47 -8.39 23.32
N LEU A 103 10.30 -7.23 22.68
CA LEU A 103 11.32 -6.20 22.54
C LEU A 103 11.37 -5.28 23.77
N THR A 104 12.56 -4.76 24.05
CA THR A 104 12.75 -3.66 25.03
C THR A 104 12.02 -2.40 24.56
N GLU A 105 11.84 -1.41 25.43
CA GLU A 105 11.12 -0.17 25.08
C GLU A 105 11.77 0.58 23.91
N ALA A 106 13.10 0.70 23.89
CA ALA A 106 13.84 1.36 22.82
C ALA A 106 13.68 0.62 21.49
N GLU A 107 13.93 -0.69 21.46
CA GLU A 107 13.79 -1.53 20.27
C GLU A 107 12.34 -1.57 19.77
N ARG A 108 11.36 -1.56 20.68
CA ARG A 108 9.94 -1.50 20.34
C ARG A 108 9.58 -0.20 19.64
N GLY A 109 10.14 0.92 20.08
CA GLY A 109 9.98 2.21 19.41
C GLY A 109 10.52 2.18 17.98
N GLU A 110 11.72 1.64 17.78
CA GLU A 110 12.33 1.48 16.46
C GLU A 110 11.52 0.54 15.55
N ALA A 111 11.10 -0.60 16.08
CA ALA A 111 10.26 -1.56 15.35
C ALA A 111 8.91 -0.96 14.97
N ALA A 112 8.28 -0.16 15.85
CA ALA A 112 7.03 0.52 15.56
C ALA A 112 7.17 1.53 14.42
N LEU A 113 8.23 2.34 14.41
CA LEU A 113 8.52 3.25 13.29
C LEU A 113 8.76 2.48 11.99
N ARG A 114 9.52 1.40 12.06
CA ARG A 114 9.76 0.55 10.89
C ARG A 114 8.48 -0.07 10.33
N ILE A 115 7.54 -0.48 11.18
CA ILE A 115 6.22 -0.98 10.77
C ILE A 115 5.43 0.10 10.01
N LEU A 116 5.49 1.36 10.46
CA LEU A 116 4.84 2.48 9.77
C LEU A 116 5.46 2.69 8.39
N ASP A 117 6.79 2.76 8.29
CA ASP A 117 7.50 2.90 7.01
C ASP A 117 7.16 1.77 6.03
N LEU A 118 7.02 0.54 6.51
CA LEU A 118 6.61 -0.61 5.70
C LEU A 118 5.16 -0.46 5.23
N GLY A 119 4.28 0.07 6.07
CA GLY A 119 2.89 0.39 5.73
C GLY A 119 2.81 1.40 4.57
N ASP A 120 3.56 2.49 4.66
CA ASP A 120 3.60 3.53 3.63
C ASP A 120 4.09 2.95 2.28
N LYS A 121 5.18 2.18 2.29
CA LYS A 121 5.70 1.52 1.07
C LYS A 121 4.72 0.53 0.45
N LEU A 122 4.00 -0.23 1.29
CA LEU A 122 2.96 -1.13 0.80
C LEU A 122 1.83 -0.34 0.14
N GLN A 123 1.38 0.74 0.77
CA GLN A 123 0.34 1.62 0.22
C GLN A 123 0.76 2.25 -1.11
N GLU A 124 2.00 2.74 -1.23
CA GLU A 124 2.57 3.24 -2.49
C GLU A 124 2.56 2.16 -3.59
N SER A 125 2.93 0.93 -3.25
CA SER A 125 2.91 -0.19 -4.21
C SER A 125 1.50 -0.53 -4.70
N TYR A 126 0.50 -0.53 -3.81
CA TYR A 126 -0.91 -0.71 -4.20
C TYR A 126 -1.42 0.45 -5.06
N ALA A 127 -1.05 1.69 -4.72
CA ALA A 127 -1.40 2.87 -5.52
C ALA A 127 -0.79 2.80 -6.92
N ALA A 128 0.46 2.35 -7.05
CA ALA A 128 1.13 2.15 -8.33
C ALA A 128 0.46 1.07 -9.19
N GLU A 129 0.05 -0.06 -8.61
CA GLU A 129 -0.72 -1.10 -9.32
C GLU A 129 -2.08 -0.55 -9.80
N ALA A 130 -2.79 0.19 -8.94
CA ALA A 130 -4.08 0.80 -9.29
C ALA A 130 -3.93 1.83 -10.41
N TYR A 131 -2.89 2.67 -10.36
CA TYR A 131 -2.58 3.64 -11.41
C TYR A 131 -2.23 2.95 -12.73
N TYR A 132 -1.39 1.91 -12.70
CA TYR A 132 -1.04 1.13 -13.89
C TYR A 132 -2.28 0.50 -14.54
N ALA A 133 -3.21 -0.02 -13.74
CA ALA A 133 -4.46 -0.59 -14.25
C ALA A 133 -5.34 0.46 -14.99
N GLN A 134 -5.27 1.73 -14.57
CA GLN A 134 -6.05 2.82 -15.17
C GLN A 134 -5.36 3.46 -16.39
N HIS A 135 -4.03 3.61 -16.35
CA HIS A 135 -3.27 4.41 -17.32
C HIS A 135 -2.35 3.59 -18.23
N GLY A 136 -2.09 2.33 -17.92
CA GLY A 136 -1.17 1.46 -18.66
C GLY A 136 0.32 1.79 -18.47
N THR A 137 0.66 2.71 -17.58
CA THR A 137 2.04 3.09 -17.24
C THR A 137 2.18 3.25 -15.73
N LEU A 138 3.40 3.11 -15.20
CA LEU A 138 3.65 3.38 -13.78
C LEU A 138 3.61 4.88 -13.48
N PRO A 139 3.19 5.29 -12.27
CA PRO A 139 3.32 6.68 -11.86
C PRO A 139 4.80 7.08 -11.88
N GLU A 140 5.09 8.28 -12.38
CA GLU A 140 6.44 8.84 -12.27
C GLU A 140 6.78 8.95 -10.78
N PRO A 141 7.95 8.44 -10.33
CA PRO A 141 8.34 8.58 -8.95
C PRO A 141 8.29 10.06 -8.57
N PRO A 142 7.76 10.40 -7.38
CA PRO A 142 7.70 11.79 -6.96
C PRO A 142 9.10 12.40 -7.10
N PRO A 143 9.21 13.63 -7.62
CA PRO A 143 10.50 14.28 -7.77
C PRO A 143 11.18 14.21 -6.42
N VAL A 144 12.36 13.56 -6.38
CA VAL A 144 13.15 13.46 -5.16
C VAL A 144 13.24 14.88 -4.63
N ALA A 145 12.66 15.12 -3.44
CA ALA A 145 12.57 16.44 -2.88
C ALA A 145 13.96 17.05 -2.99
N ALA A 146 14.04 18.21 -3.68
CA ALA A 146 15.32 18.88 -3.86
C ALA A 146 15.99 18.96 -2.48
N PRO A 147 17.29 18.66 -2.38
CA PRO A 147 17.99 18.67 -1.09
C PRO A 147 17.63 19.97 -0.37
N GLU A 148 17.25 19.86 0.92
CA GLU A 148 16.90 21.05 1.71
C GLU A 148 17.96 22.12 1.42
N PRO A 149 17.56 23.33 0.99
CA PRO A 149 18.52 24.35 0.63
C PRO A 149 19.45 24.57 1.82
N ALA A 150 20.75 24.63 1.53
CA ALA A 150 21.75 24.90 2.56
C ALA A 150 21.36 26.19 3.30
N LEU A 151 21.66 26.30 4.60
CA LEU A 151 21.23 27.44 5.41
C LEU A 151 21.69 28.78 4.82
N GLU A 152 22.83 28.76 4.14
CA GLU A 152 23.42 29.89 3.41
C GLU A 152 22.56 30.34 2.22
N GLN A 153 21.79 29.42 1.63
CA GLN A 153 20.93 29.64 0.46
C GLN A 153 19.53 30.12 0.84
N LEU A 154 19.16 30.12 2.13
CA LEU A 154 17.91 30.71 2.59
C LEU A 154 17.97 32.24 2.41
N THR A 155 17.11 32.74 1.52
CA THR A 155 17.00 34.17 1.18
C THR A 155 15.69 34.78 1.63
N THR A 156 14.62 33.99 1.77
CA THR A 156 13.31 34.55 2.13
C THR A 156 13.19 34.68 3.65
N ARG A 157 12.66 35.82 4.10
CA ARG A 157 12.45 36.09 5.53
C ARG A 157 11.57 35.04 6.23
N PRO A 158 10.45 34.56 5.64
CA PRO A 158 9.64 33.50 6.25
C PRO A 158 10.42 32.18 6.45
N ASP A 159 11.23 31.77 5.47
CA ASP A 159 12.00 30.52 5.56
C ASP A 159 13.08 30.62 6.63
N ILE A 160 13.77 31.77 6.69
CA ILE A 160 14.78 32.03 7.73
C ILE A 160 14.15 32.00 9.13
N GLN A 161 12.99 32.64 9.31
CA GLN A 161 12.26 32.63 10.59
C GLN A 161 11.79 31.23 11.00
N TYR A 162 11.24 30.47 10.05
CA TYR A 162 10.83 29.09 10.28
C TYR A 162 12.03 28.23 10.71
N ARG A 163 13.16 28.33 10.01
CA ARG A 163 14.36 27.56 10.35
C ARG A 163 14.96 27.97 11.69
N LEU A 164 14.97 29.26 12.04
CA LEU A 164 15.36 29.74 13.36
C LEU A 164 14.50 29.15 14.49
N LYS A 165 13.18 29.05 14.29
CA LYS A 165 12.28 28.41 15.26
C LYS A 165 12.67 26.95 15.51
N LEU A 166 12.98 26.21 14.44
CA LEU A 166 13.44 24.81 14.54
C LEU A 166 14.78 24.72 15.28
N LEU A 167 15.77 25.52 14.90
CA LEU A 167 17.11 25.52 15.52
C LEU A 167 17.06 25.91 17.00
N ARG A 168 16.23 26.89 17.40
CA ARG A 168 16.04 27.27 18.81
C ARG A 168 15.42 26.14 19.62
N THR A 169 14.49 25.40 19.02
CA THR A 169 13.91 24.20 19.64
C THR A 169 14.97 23.11 19.81
N GLN A 170 15.82 22.91 18.79
CA GLN A 170 16.92 21.94 18.83
C GLN A 170 17.97 22.32 19.89
N ARG A 171 18.34 23.61 19.98
CA ARG A 171 19.24 24.14 21.01
C ARG A 171 18.74 23.78 22.41
N SER A 172 17.47 24.03 22.69
CA SER A 172 16.87 23.73 24.00
C SER A 172 16.97 22.24 24.36
N LYS A 173 16.88 21.33 23.38
CA LYS A 173 17.02 19.88 23.61
C LYS A 173 18.46 19.44 23.83
N LEU A 174 19.43 20.16 23.25
CA LEU A 174 20.86 19.83 23.32
C LEU A 174 21.55 20.47 24.54
N GLN A 175 21.01 21.55 25.10
CA GLN A 175 21.64 22.29 26.19
C GLN A 175 21.87 21.43 27.44
N ASP A 176 21.00 20.46 27.71
CA ASP A 176 21.10 19.56 28.86
C ASP A 176 21.91 18.27 28.56
N ARG A 177 22.55 18.17 27.38
CA ARG A 177 23.27 16.97 26.90
C ARG A 177 24.75 17.27 26.66
N PRO A 178 25.62 17.14 27.69
CA PRO A 178 27.04 17.49 27.58
C PRO A 178 27.81 16.59 26.61
N ASP A 179 27.35 15.35 26.41
CA ASP A 179 27.87 14.40 25.42
C ASP A 179 27.72 14.88 23.97
N ARG A 180 26.80 15.83 23.71
CA ARG A 180 26.54 16.41 22.39
C ARG A 180 26.98 17.87 22.25
N ALA A 181 28.05 18.26 22.94
CA ALA A 181 28.55 19.64 22.91
C ALA A 181 28.92 20.13 21.50
N ALA A 182 29.46 19.27 20.64
CA ALA A 182 29.80 19.62 19.26
C ALA A 182 28.55 19.98 18.42
N ASP A 183 27.47 19.22 18.59
CA ASP A 183 26.21 19.49 17.88
C ASP A 183 25.57 20.80 18.37
N LEU A 184 25.65 21.06 19.68
CA LEU A 184 25.17 22.32 20.25
C LEU A 184 25.94 23.52 19.66
N ALA A 185 27.27 23.41 19.56
CA ALA A 185 28.10 24.46 18.96
C ALA A 185 27.70 24.74 17.49
N GLN A 186 27.45 23.68 16.71
CA GLN A 186 26.98 23.84 15.33
C GLN A 186 25.60 24.50 15.25
N VAL A 187 24.65 24.13 16.13
CA VAL A 187 23.32 24.75 16.17
C VAL A 187 23.41 26.24 16.51
N LEU A 188 24.27 26.61 17.44
CA LEU A 188 24.51 28.02 17.79
C LEU A 188 25.08 28.80 16.59
N ALA A 189 26.10 28.27 15.92
CA ALA A 189 26.66 28.89 14.72
C ALA A 189 25.61 29.08 13.61
N ASN A 190 24.71 28.10 13.43
CA ASN A 190 23.62 28.19 12.47
C ASN A 190 22.57 29.24 12.86
N ILE A 191 22.27 29.40 14.16
CA ILE A 191 21.38 30.45 14.66
C ILE A 191 21.99 31.82 14.37
N ASP A 192 23.26 32.03 14.71
CA ASP A 192 23.96 33.29 14.50
C ASP A 192 24.01 33.66 13.01
N LEU A 193 24.29 32.69 12.14
CA LEU A 193 24.24 32.86 10.68
C LEU A 193 22.88 33.38 10.22
N LEU A 194 21.78 32.76 10.65
CA LEU A 194 20.43 33.15 10.23
C LEU A 194 19.96 34.48 10.86
N GLU A 195 20.34 34.77 12.10
CA GLU A 195 20.05 36.05 12.75
C GLU A 195 20.79 37.22 12.06
N SER A 196 22.03 36.99 11.61
CA SER A 196 22.76 37.97 10.81
C SER A 196 22.06 38.29 9.49
N LYS A 197 21.49 37.28 8.80
CA LYS A 197 20.72 37.44 7.57
C LYS A 197 19.41 38.23 7.76
N LEU A 198 18.77 38.14 8.93
CA LEU A 198 17.56 38.93 9.24
C LEU A 198 17.86 40.40 9.58
N SER A 199 19.12 40.71 9.91
CA SER A 199 19.56 42.04 10.30
C SER A 199 20.07 42.89 9.13
N GLN A 200 20.25 42.28 7.95
CA GLN A 200 20.58 42.95 6.68
C GLN A 200 19.31 43.45 5.99
#